data_AF-A0A7S2IYM5-F1
#
_entry.id   AF-A0A7S2IYM5-F1
#
_cell.length_a   1.000
_cell.length_b   1.000
_cell.length_c   1.000
_cell.angle_alpha   90.00
_cell.angle_beta   90.00
_cell.angle_gamma   90.00
#
_symmetry.space_group_name_H-M   'P 1'
#
loop_
_entity.id
_entity.type
_entity.pdbx_description
1 polymer ?
#
loop_
_entity_poly.entity_id
_entity_poly.type
_entity_poly.pdbx_seq_one_letter_code
_entity_poly.pdbx_strand_id
1 'polypeptide(L)'
;WRGNIKVHRGPFRIEFWVLAFGVRESGGPLKGLMSRLLKTMNSRAGCSQDVDGLDQDGQKSVISDPIVDSILSPEMFWRQTKELIKKRAIQTLPDGSVVQKKNEGWADFWQSQATYTRHIFLENRKEIVSYTHTDPSMSEESLDRARHLRIHERPYRLEMWTATPDRRRAGEEEREQLLALLEPTLRQADLISSQGPPRLTKKEEAEIKEFYKLRNEVGSLRTEVCGALASIREGREKVEGRMPGVRLI
;
A
#
# COMPACT_ATOMS: atom_id res chain seq x y z
N TRP A 1 3.14 3.28 15.88
CA TRP A 1 3.76 3.17 14.54
C TRP A 1 4.12 1.70 14.29
N ARG A 2 3.78 1.13 13.12
CA ARG A 2 4.01 -0.29 12.77
C ARG A 2 4.85 -0.41 11.48
N GLY A 3 6.07 0.12 11.52
CA GLY A 3 7.04 -0.04 10.43
C GLY A 3 7.76 -1.39 10.48
N ASN A 4 8.14 -1.91 9.32
CA ASN A 4 8.93 -3.12 9.15
C ASN A 4 10.26 -2.76 8.51
N ILE A 5 11.35 -3.31 9.05
CA ILE A 5 12.71 -3.12 8.52
C ILE A 5 13.27 -4.50 8.16
N LYS A 6 13.89 -4.61 6.98
CA LYS A 6 14.64 -5.78 6.54
C LYS A 6 16.03 -5.38 6.09
N VAL A 7 17.03 -5.96 6.73
CA VAL A 7 18.44 -5.78 6.36
C VAL A 7 18.84 -6.89 5.40
N HIS A 8 19.19 -6.54 4.17
CA HIS A 8 19.74 -7.45 3.18
C HIS A 8 21.26 -7.39 3.25
N ARG A 9 21.95 -8.54 3.26
CA ARG A 9 23.40 -8.64 3.47
C ARG A 9 24.24 -8.65 2.18
N GLY A 10 23.63 -8.68 1.00
CA GLY A 10 24.33 -8.77 -0.29
C GLY A 10 23.50 -8.24 -1.48
N PRO A 11 23.88 -7.10 -2.08
CA PRO A 11 24.61 -5.99 -1.44
C PRO A 11 23.94 -5.54 -0.14
N PHE A 12 24.68 -4.87 0.76
CA PHE A 12 24.11 -4.31 1.97
C PHE A 12 23.05 -3.25 1.60
N ARG A 13 21.79 -3.50 1.95
CA ARG A 13 20.68 -2.55 1.76
C ARG A 13 19.66 -2.72 2.89
N ILE A 14 19.04 -1.61 3.27
CA ILE A 14 17.95 -1.61 4.24
C ILE A 14 16.67 -1.37 3.45
N GLU A 15 15.76 -2.33 3.51
CA GLU A 15 14.39 -2.19 2.99
C GLU A 15 13.50 -1.81 4.17
N PHE A 16 12.70 -0.76 3.98
CA PHE A 16 11.74 -0.30 4.97
C PHE A 16 10.37 -0.15 4.33
N TRP A 17 9.35 -0.60 5.03
CA TRP A 17 7.96 -0.41 4.62
C TRP A 17 7.04 -0.39 5.83
N VAL A 18 5.92 0.32 5.70
CA VAL A 18 4.80 0.25 6.64
C VAL A 18 3.73 -0.63 6.03
N LEU A 19 3.10 -1.49 6.84
CA LEU A 19 1.86 -2.15 6.43
C LEU A 19 0.72 -1.16 6.65
N ALA A 20 0.22 -0.60 5.55
CA ALA A 20 -1.06 0.09 5.56
C ALA A 20 -2.13 -0.99 5.51
N PHE A 21 -2.81 -1.17 6.64
CA PHE A 21 -4.02 -1.98 6.66
C PHE A 21 -5.11 -1.20 5.95
N GLY A 22 -5.96 -1.88 5.20
CA GLY A 22 -7.08 -1.29 4.51
C GLY A 22 -8.04 -0.75 5.53
N VAL A 23 -8.15 0.57 5.57
CA VAL A 23 -9.05 1.26 6.49
C VAL A 23 -10.21 1.81 5.67
N ARG A 24 -11.41 1.58 6.19
CA ARG A 24 -12.59 2.33 5.76
C ARG A 24 -12.58 3.68 6.47
N GLU A 25 -12.49 4.76 5.71
CA GLU A 25 -12.38 6.12 6.22
C GLU A 25 -13.63 6.93 5.88
N SER A 26 -14.03 7.78 6.83
CA SER A 26 -15.20 8.65 6.73
C SER A 26 -14.95 10.05 7.30
N GLY A 27 -13.83 10.68 6.93
CA GLY A 27 -13.43 11.96 7.52
C GLY A 27 -14.12 13.22 6.98
N GLY A 28 -13.73 14.36 7.55
CA GLY A 28 -14.22 15.71 7.20
C GLY A 28 -14.22 16.05 5.71
N PRO A 29 -13.19 15.69 4.92
CA PRO A 29 -13.20 15.92 3.48
C PRO A 29 -14.37 15.22 2.75
N LEU A 30 -14.73 14.00 3.15
CA LEU A 30 -15.87 13.27 2.58
C LEU A 30 -17.19 13.89 3.03
N LYS A 31 -17.32 14.32 4.29
CA LYS A 31 -18.48 15.07 4.77
C LYS A 31 -18.69 16.36 3.96
N GLY A 32 -17.61 17.09 3.68
CA GLY A 32 -17.64 18.30 2.85
C GLY A 32 -18.02 18.02 1.40
N LEU A 33 -17.64 16.86 0.85
CA LEU A 33 -18.08 16.42 -0.48
C LEU A 33 -19.57 16.04 -0.49
N MET A 34 -20.03 15.26 0.49
CA MET A 34 -21.44 14.90 0.66
C MET A 34 -22.32 16.14 0.80
N SER A 35 -21.91 17.10 1.64
CA SER A 35 -22.63 18.37 1.83
C SER A 35 -22.78 19.16 0.53
N ARG A 36 -21.75 19.17 -0.33
CA ARG A 36 -21.82 19.82 -1.65
C ARG A 36 -22.77 19.09 -2.60
N LEU A 37 -22.75 17.75 -2.57
CA LEU A 37 -23.63 16.91 -3.37
C LEU A 37 -25.11 17.14 -3.01
N LEU A 38 -25.45 17.11 -1.72
CA LEU A 38 -26.80 17.39 -1.22
C LEU A 38 -27.28 18.80 -1.64
N LYS A 39 -26.40 19.81 -1.56
CA LYS A 39 -26.69 21.16 -2.07
C LYS A 39 -26.96 21.18 -3.58
N THR A 40 -26.18 20.46 -4.38
CA THR A 40 -26.42 20.34 -5.83
C THR A 40 -27.77 19.68 -6.16
N MET A 41 -28.23 18.79 -5.28
CA MET A 41 -29.55 18.15 -5.38
C MET A 41 -30.70 19.02 -4.86
N ASN A 42 -30.40 20.27 -4.45
CA ASN A 42 -31.33 21.19 -3.79
C ASN A 42 -32.00 20.58 -2.54
N SER A 43 -31.28 19.74 -1.79
CA SER A 43 -31.76 19.15 -0.54
C SER A 43 -31.19 19.89 0.67
N ARG A 44 -31.99 19.98 1.72
CA ARG A 44 -31.63 20.51 3.04
C ARG A 44 -31.21 19.41 4.02
N ALA A 45 -31.17 18.15 3.58
CA ALA A 45 -30.71 17.04 4.41
C ALA A 45 -29.30 17.30 4.96
N GLY A 46 -29.08 16.98 6.23
CA GLY A 46 -27.77 17.00 6.84
C GLY A 46 -26.94 15.76 6.45
N CYS A 47 -25.70 15.72 6.93
CA CYS A 47 -24.91 14.51 6.90
C CYS A 47 -24.02 14.40 8.14
N SER A 48 -23.82 13.15 8.55
CA SER A 48 -22.97 12.78 9.68
C SER A 48 -21.80 11.93 9.16
N GLN A 49 -20.66 12.09 9.81
CA GLN A 49 -19.43 11.36 9.48
C GLN A 49 -19.11 10.38 10.62
N ASP A 50 -18.27 9.39 10.36
CA ASP A 50 -17.85 8.39 11.35
C ASP A 50 -19.02 7.61 11.99
N VAL A 51 -20.12 7.47 11.23
CA VAL A 51 -21.29 6.67 11.59
C VAL A 51 -21.21 5.29 10.95
N ASP A 52 -21.79 4.28 11.58
CA ASP A 52 -21.80 2.92 11.01
C ASP A 52 -22.62 2.89 9.70
N GLY A 53 -22.09 2.18 8.70
CA GLY A 53 -22.75 1.99 7.41
C GLY A 53 -24.11 1.32 7.58
N LEU A 54 -25.09 1.70 6.74
CA LEU A 54 -26.48 1.25 6.90
C LEU A 54 -26.65 -0.28 6.78
N ASP A 55 -25.75 -0.94 6.04
CA ASP A 55 -25.77 -2.39 5.85
C ASP A 55 -24.48 -3.06 6.36
N GLN A 56 -23.61 -2.34 7.05
CA GLN A 56 -22.27 -2.81 7.41
C GLN A 56 -21.90 -2.31 8.82
N ASP A 57 -22.31 -3.08 9.82
CA ASP A 57 -22.06 -2.77 11.23
C ASP A 57 -20.57 -2.59 11.52
N GLY A 58 -20.24 -1.55 12.29
CA GLY A 58 -18.87 -1.18 12.65
C GLY A 58 -18.03 -0.57 11.51
N GLN A 59 -18.54 -0.50 10.28
CA GLN A 59 -17.84 0.07 9.13
C GLN A 59 -18.19 1.55 8.94
N LYS A 60 -17.24 2.43 9.27
CA LYS A 60 -17.46 3.88 9.35
C LYS A 60 -17.69 4.54 7.99
N SER A 61 -18.67 5.45 7.92
CA SER A 61 -19.17 6.07 6.71
C SER A 61 -19.61 7.50 6.95
N VAL A 62 -19.72 8.27 5.87
CA VAL A 62 -20.49 9.50 5.82
C VAL A 62 -21.88 9.17 5.31
N ILE A 63 -22.92 9.46 6.08
CA ILE A 63 -24.32 9.14 5.74
C ILE A 63 -25.15 10.41 5.79
N SER A 64 -26.01 10.61 4.79
CA SER A 64 -26.98 11.70 4.80
C SER A 64 -28.18 11.37 5.69
N ASP A 65 -28.83 12.41 6.21
CA ASP A 65 -30.21 12.30 6.69
C ASP A 65 -31.15 11.86 5.54
N PRO A 66 -32.37 11.39 5.84
CA PRO A 66 -33.35 11.09 4.80
C PRO A 66 -33.58 12.31 3.89
N ILE A 67 -33.44 12.09 2.59
CA ILE A 67 -33.64 13.11 1.56
C ILE A 67 -35.10 13.06 1.14
N VAL A 68 -35.88 14.03 1.62
CA VAL A 68 -37.34 14.11 1.38
C VAL A 68 -37.72 15.29 0.50
N ASP A 69 -36.80 16.22 0.27
CA ASP A 69 -37.04 17.53 -0.35
C ASP A 69 -36.31 17.73 -1.69
N SER A 70 -35.57 16.73 -2.16
CA SER A 70 -34.88 16.80 -3.45
C SER A 70 -35.85 16.64 -4.62
N ILE A 71 -35.61 17.41 -5.68
CA ILE A 71 -36.29 17.25 -6.98
C ILE A 71 -35.85 15.97 -7.72
N LEU A 72 -34.74 15.35 -7.30
CA LEU A 72 -34.19 14.15 -7.92
C LEU A 72 -34.63 12.93 -7.12
N SER A 73 -35.37 12.03 -7.75
CA SER A 73 -35.57 10.68 -7.19
C SER A 73 -34.23 9.92 -7.12
N PRO A 74 -34.12 8.86 -6.31
CA PRO A 74 -32.93 8.00 -6.28
C PRO A 74 -32.49 7.53 -7.67
N GLU A 75 -33.43 7.14 -8.52
CA GLU A 75 -33.18 6.63 -9.87
C GLU A 75 -32.74 7.75 -10.82
N MET A 76 -33.34 8.94 -10.70
CA MET A 76 -32.93 10.11 -11.47
C MET A 76 -31.51 10.53 -11.09
N PHE A 77 -31.21 10.57 -9.79
CA PHE A 77 -29.90 10.89 -9.28
C PHE A 77 -28.86 9.88 -9.78
N TRP A 78 -29.11 8.57 -9.62
CA TRP A 78 -28.26 7.50 -10.16
C TRP A 78 -27.95 7.70 -11.64
N ARG A 79 -29.00 7.87 -12.47
CA ARG A 79 -28.84 8.07 -13.91
C ARG A 79 -28.03 9.31 -14.23
N GLN A 80 -28.35 10.45 -13.61
CA GLN A 80 -27.65 11.72 -13.87
C GLN A 80 -26.17 11.66 -13.44
N THR A 81 -25.87 11.05 -12.28
CA THR A 81 -24.49 10.89 -11.81
C THR A 81 -23.67 10.03 -12.78
N LYS A 82 -24.22 8.89 -13.25
CA LYS A 82 -23.55 8.06 -14.27
C LYS A 82 -23.25 8.84 -15.54
N GLU A 83 -24.25 9.57 -16.06
CA GLU A 83 -24.08 10.36 -17.28
C GLU A 83 -23.05 11.49 -17.11
N LEU A 84 -23.00 12.16 -15.96
CA LEU A 84 -21.98 13.15 -15.66
C LEU A 84 -20.57 12.54 -15.61
N ILE A 85 -20.42 11.34 -15.02
CA ILE A 85 -19.13 10.64 -14.98
C ILE A 85 -18.70 10.24 -16.39
N LYS A 86 -19.61 9.65 -17.17
CA LYS A 86 -19.35 9.25 -18.57
C LYS A 86 -18.98 10.42 -19.47
N LYS A 87 -19.64 11.58 -19.32
CA LYS A 87 -19.34 12.80 -20.09
C LYS A 87 -17.92 13.32 -19.90
N ARG A 88 -17.28 13.00 -18.76
CA ARG A 88 -15.91 13.39 -18.44
C ARG A 88 -14.90 12.26 -18.63
N ALA A 89 -15.35 11.10 -19.11
CA ALA A 89 -14.48 9.96 -19.33
C ALA A 89 -13.56 10.21 -20.53
N ILE A 90 -12.30 9.81 -20.39
CA ILE A 90 -11.33 9.74 -21.48
C ILE A 90 -11.37 8.40 -22.21
N GLN A 91 -11.90 7.37 -21.55
CA GLN A 91 -11.98 6.01 -22.08
C GLN A 91 -13.11 5.23 -21.40
N THR A 92 -13.76 4.36 -22.16
CA THR A 92 -14.65 3.30 -21.65
C THR A 92 -13.97 1.96 -21.89
N LEU A 93 -13.89 1.11 -20.87
CA LEU A 93 -13.25 -0.21 -20.92
C LEU A 93 -14.26 -1.29 -21.34
N PRO A 94 -13.79 -2.50 -21.77
CA PRO A 94 -14.67 -3.58 -22.22
C PRO A 94 -15.68 -4.07 -21.19
N ASP A 95 -15.38 -3.90 -19.89
CA ASP A 95 -16.27 -4.23 -18.78
C ASP A 95 -17.33 -3.15 -18.48
N GLY A 96 -17.37 -2.08 -19.28
CA GLY A 96 -18.28 -0.95 -19.11
C GLY A 96 -17.84 0.08 -18.06
N SER A 97 -16.70 -0.15 -17.39
CA SER A 97 -16.11 0.85 -16.51
C SER A 97 -15.55 2.04 -17.31
N VAL A 98 -15.49 3.22 -16.69
CA VAL A 98 -15.04 4.43 -17.36
C VAL A 98 -13.85 5.07 -16.64
N VAL A 99 -12.91 5.58 -17.40
CA VAL A 99 -11.67 6.16 -16.89
C VAL A 99 -11.70 7.67 -17.06
N GLN A 100 -11.39 8.40 -15.99
CA GLN A 100 -11.18 9.84 -16.01
C GLN A 100 -9.73 10.16 -15.68
N LYS A 101 -9.13 11.12 -16.39
CA LYS A 101 -7.84 11.71 -16.01
C LYS A 101 -8.10 13.01 -15.26
N LYS A 102 -7.50 13.16 -14.08
CA LYS A 102 -7.56 14.39 -13.29
C LYS A 102 -6.14 14.88 -13.04
N ASN A 103 -5.97 16.19 -13.07
CA ASN A 103 -4.76 16.82 -12.52
C ASN A 103 -5.15 17.30 -11.12
N GLU A 104 -4.91 16.49 -10.11
CA GLU A 104 -5.17 16.88 -8.72
C GLU A 104 -3.94 17.62 -8.17
N GLY A 105 -4.12 18.89 -7.81
CA GLY A 105 -3.10 19.75 -7.22
C GLY A 105 -3.72 21.08 -6.86
N TRP A 106 -4.07 21.28 -5.58
CA TRP A 106 -4.67 22.55 -5.12
C TRP A 106 -3.58 23.58 -4.73
N ALA A 107 -2.33 23.20 -4.47
CA ALA A 107 -1.35 24.15 -3.89
C ALA A 107 0.05 24.21 -4.53
N ASP A 108 0.54 23.20 -5.26
CA ASP A 108 1.93 23.21 -5.75
C ASP A 108 2.01 23.35 -7.28
N PHE A 109 2.32 24.57 -7.70
CA PHE A 109 2.41 25.07 -9.08
C PHE A 109 3.46 24.33 -9.95
N TRP A 110 4.19 23.35 -9.43
CA TRP A 110 5.31 22.70 -10.12
C TRP A 110 5.21 21.19 -10.32
N GLN A 111 4.29 20.47 -9.66
CA GLN A 111 4.14 19.02 -9.84
C GLN A 111 2.69 18.56 -9.62
N SER A 112 1.76 18.94 -10.50
CA SER A 112 0.47 18.24 -10.54
C SER A 112 0.70 16.82 -11.08
N GLN A 113 0.73 15.82 -10.21
CA GLN A 113 0.71 14.43 -10.66
C GLN A 113 -0.67 14.13 -11.22
N ALA A 114 -0.73 13.73 -12.49
CA ALA A 114 -1.97 13.30 -13.09
C ALA A 114 -2.43 11.99 -12.45
N THR A 115 -3.65 11.96 -11.93
CA THR A 115 -4.29 10.77 -11.41
C THR A 115 -5.30 10.22 -12.41
N TYR A 116 -5.50 8.90 -12.38
CA TYR A 116 -6.41 8.19 -13.26
C TYR A 116 -7.47 7.53 -12.39
N THR A 117 -8.73 7.89 -12.58
CA THR A 117 -9.84 7.31 -11.80
C THR A 117 -10.68 6.40 -12.67
N ARG A 118 -10.72 5.11 -12.34
CA ARG A 118 -11.61 4.12 -12.95
C ARG A 118 -12.90 4.02 -12.14
N HIS A 119 -14.03 4.24 -12.78
CA HIS A 119 -15.36 4.15 -12.18
C HIS A 119 -16.07 2.88 -12.60
N ILE A 120 -16.50 2.09 -11.62
CA ILE A 120 -17.33 0.90 -11.79
C ILE A 120 -18.73 1.21 -11.27
N PHE A 121 -19.76 0.87 -12.05
CA PHE A 121 -21.16 1.07 -11.70
C PHE A 121 -21.80 -0.27 -11.30
N LEU A 122 -22.03 -0.47 -10.01
CA LEU A 122 -22.67 -1.66 -9.47
C LEU A 122 -24.18 -1.45 -9.43
N GLU A 123 -24.87 -1.81 -10.52
CA GLU A 123 -26.30 -1.53 -10.73
C GLU A 123 -27.20 -2.19 -9.66
N ASN A 124 -26.84 -3.38 -9.18
CA ASN A 124 -27.60 -4.13 -8.17
C ASN A 124 -27.58 -3.47 -6.79
N ARG A 125 -26.50 -2.74 -6.45
CA ARG A 125 -26.33 -2.07 -5.15
C ARG A 125 -26.54 -0.56 -5.22
N LYS A 126 -26.80 -0.03 -6.42
CA LYS A 126 -26.81 1.42 -6.74
C LYS A 126 -25.56 2.11 -6.19
N GLU A 127 -24.41 1.51 -6.46
CA GLU A 127 -23.13 1.91 -5.91
C GLU A 127 -22.13 2.27 -7.03
N ILE A 128 -21.49 3.42 -6.91
CA ILE A 128 -20.38 3.85 -7.76
C ILE A 128 -19.09 3.63 -6.98
N VAL A 129 -18.21 2.79 -7.50
CA VAL A 129 -16.87 2.58 -6.95
C VAL A 129 -15.86 3.26 -7.85
N SER A 130 -15.09 4.19 -7.29
CA SER A 130 -14.11 5.00 -8.01
C SER A 130 -12.71 4.68 -7.51
N TYR A 131 -11.94 3.93 -8.29
CA TYR A 131 -10.56 3.56 -8.00
C TYR A 131 -9.61 4.62 -8.55
N THR A 132 -8.89 5.31 -7.68
CA THR A 132 -7.93 6.34 -8.07
C THR A 132 -6.53 5.74 -8.09
N HIS A 133 -5.87 5.85 -9.24
CA HIS A 133 -4.52 5.40 -9.50
C HIS A 133 -3.57 6.58 -9.72
N THR A 134 -2.32 6.41 -9.32
CA THR A 134 -1.25 7.43 -9.48
C THR A 134 -0.62 7.44 -10.88
N ASP A 135 -0.94 6.45 -11.72
CA ASP A 135 -0.35 6.32 -13.05
C ASP A 135 -1.37 5.72 -14.06
N PRO A 136 -1.12 5.83 -15.39
CA PRO A 136 -2.06 5.40 -16.41
C PRO A 136 -2.18 3.89 -16.59
N SER A 137 -1.25 3.09 -16.04
CA SER A 137 -1.34 1.63 -16.14
C SER A 137 -2.51 1.07 -15.33
N MET A 138 -2.95 1.83 -14.30
CA MET A 138 -4.00 1.44 -13.36
C MET A 138 -3.77 0.05 -12.75
N SER A 139 -2.50 -0.32 -12.52
CA SER A 139 -2.14 -1.54 -11.81
C SER A 139 -2.57 -1.50 -10.34
N GLU A 140 -2.50 -2.66 -9.67
CA GLU A 140 -2.82 -2.75 -8.24
C GLU A 140 -1.82 -1.96 -7.40
N GLU A 141 -0.55 -1.94 -7.81
CA GLU A 141 0.51 -1.17 -7.13
C GLU A 141 0.27 0.34 -7.21
N SER A 142 -0.34 0.82 -8.29
CA SER A 142 -0.65 2.24 -8.49
C SER A 142 -1.97 2.67 -7.86
N LEU A 143 -2.77 1.73 -7.34
CA LEU A 143 -4.03 2.03 -6.66
C LEU A 143 -3.75 2.80 -5.37
N ASP A 144 -4.16 4.07 -5.34
CA ASP A 144 -4.06 4.90 -4.14
C ASP A 144 -5.23 4.64 -3.18
N ARG A 145 -6.45 4.71 -3.69
CA ARG A 145 -7.69 4.56 -2.91
C ARG A 145 -8.88 4.18 -3.78
N ALA A 146 -9.87 3.55 -3.16
CA ALA A 146 -11.21 3.38 -3.70
C ALA A 146 -12.19 4.31 -2.96
N ARG A 147 -13.02 5.04 -3.70
CA ARG A 147 -14.11 5.85 -3.14
C ARG A 147 -15.43 5.26 -3.54
N HIS A 148 -16.31 5.12 -2.57
CA HIS A 148 -17.63 4.56 -2.75
C HIS A 148 -18.68 5.65 -2.55
N LEU A 149 -19.67 5.65 -3.44
CA LEU A 149 -20.91 6.40 -3.30
C LEU A 149 -22.06 5.42 -3.52
N ARG A 150 -22.85 5.20 -2.48
CA ARG A 150 -24.00 4.29 -2.51
C ARG A 150 -25.29 5.05 -2.29
N ILE A 151 -26.31 4.70 -3.07
CA ILE A 151 -27.65 5.24 -2.97
C ILE A 151 -28.54 4.20 -2.28
N HIS A 152 -29.17 4.62 -1.19
CA HIS A 152 -30.19 3.84 -0.50
C HIS A 152 -31.55 4.39 -0.90
N GLU A 153 -32.46 3.55 -1.38
CA GLU A 153 -33.74 4.02 -1.92
C GLU A 153 -34.81 4.19 -0.84
N ARG A 154 -34.74 3.46 0.28
CA ARG A 154 -35.79 3.42 1.32
C ARG A 154 -35.21 3.40 2.75
N PRO A 155 -35.24 4.53 3.48
CA PRO A 155 -35.51 5.88 2.97
C PRO A 155 -34.41 6.34 2.00
N TYR A 156 -34.71 7.33 1.16
CA TYR A 156 -33.70 7.89 0.25
C TYR A 156 -32.55 8.51 1.04
N ARG A 157 -31.36 7.90 0.95
CA ARG A 157 -30.13 8.38 1.59
C ARG A 157 -28.93 8.18 0.68
N LEU A 158 -27.89 8.95 0.94
CA LEU A 158 -26.58 8.76 0.34
C LEU A 158 -25.59 8.30 1.40
N GLU A 159 -24.74 7.34 1.03
CA GLU A 159 -23.64 6.84 1.85
C GLU A 159 -22.33 6.98 1.06
N MET A 160 -21.29 7.49 1.72
CA MET A 160 -19.96 7.64 1.13
C MET A 160 -18.87 7.18 2.10
N TRP A 161 -17.87 6.50 1.56
CA TRP A 161 -16.66 6.13 2.28
C TRP A 161 -15.48 6.02 1.32
N THR A 162 -14.27 6.04 1.87
CA THR A 162 -13.07 5.62 1.16
C THR A 162 -12.55 4.33 1.75
N ALA A 163 -12.05 3.45 0.90
CA ALA A 163 -11.33 2.25 1.29
C ALA A 163 -9.93 2.34 0.68
N THR A 164 -8.92 2.21 1.52
CA THR A 164 -7.55 1.99 1.06
C THR A 164 -7.31 0.47 1.00
N PRO A 165 -6.63 -0.06 -0.02
CA PRO A 165 -6.25 -1.46 -0.04
C PRO A 165 -5.19 -1.73 1.03
N ASP A 166 -5.13 -2.97 1.52
CA ASP A 166 -3.97 -3.47 2.26
C ASP A 166 -2.74 -3.37 1.36
N ARG A 167 -1.73 -2.60 1.77
CA ARG A 167 -0.48 -2.50 0.98
C ARG A 167 0.74 -2.22 1.83
N ARG A 168 1.90 -2.57 1.27
CA ARG A 168 3.19 -2.05 1.75
C ARG A 168 3.34 -0.62 1.25
N ARG A 169 3.50 0.34 2.15
CA ARG A 169 3.82 1.73 1.83
C ARG A 169 5.27 2.02 2.16
N ALA A 170 5.95 2.71 1.26
CA ALA A 170 7.31 3.20 1.43
C ALA A 170 7.46 4.54 0.68
N GLY A 171 6.58 5.50 0.97
CA GLY A 171 6.63 6.83 0.40
C GLY A 171 7.63 7.74 1.11
N GLU A 172 7.72 8.98 0.66
CA GLU A 172 8.65 9.98 1.22
C GLU A 172 8.35 10.26 2.70
N GLU A 173 7.08 10.33 3.08
CA GLU A 173 6.68 10.51 4.49
C GLU A 173 7.15 9.33 5.36
N GLU A 174 6.94 8.10 4.91
CA GLU A 174 7.40 6.91 5.63
C GLU A 174 8.94 6.86 5.69
N ARG A 175 9.62 7.30 4.63
CA ARG A 175 11.08 7.44 4.59
C ARG A 175 11.57 8.49 5.57
N GLU A 176 10.97 9.67 5.64
CA GLU A 176 11.32 10.72 6.61
C GLU A 176 11.17 10.23 8.05
N GLN A 177 10.07 9.52 8.34
CA GLN A 177 9.86 8.90 9.66
C GLN A 177 10.95 7.87 10.00
N LEU A 178 11.34 7.03 9.02
CA LEU A 178 12.45 6.10 9.20
C LEU A 178 13.77 6.83 9.45
N LEU A 179 14.07 7.87 8.68
CA LEU A 179 15.29 8.64 8.83
C LEU A 179 15.35 9.28 10.22
N ALA A 180 14.26 9.88 10.70
CA ALA A 180 14.18 10.42 12.05
C ALA A 180 14.45 9.36 13.14
N LEU A 181 14.01 8.11 12.93
CA LEU A 181 14.29 6.99 13.84
C LEU A 181 15.78 6.55 13.77
N LEU A 182 16.36 6.51 12.58
CA LEU A 182 17.72 6.01 12.34
C LEU A 182 18.80 7.08 12.61
N GLU A 183 18.45 8.36 12.58
CA GLU A 183 19.36 9.49 12.72
C GLU A 183 20.35 9.35 13.89
N PRO A 184 19.94 8.97 15.12
CA PRO A 184 20.91 8.80 16.22
C PRO A 184 21.92 7.68 15.96
N THR A 185 21.49 6.59 15.33
CA THR A 185 22.35 5.44 15.01
C THR A 185 23.32 5.79 13.89
N LEU A 186 22.86 6.52 12.87
CA LEU A 186 23.69 7.00 11.77
C LEU A 186 24.77 7.96 12.28
N ARG A 187 24.40 8.93 13.13
CA ARG A 187 25.37 9.84 13.78
C ARG A 187 26.41 9.09 14.62
N GLN A 188 25.99 8.06 15.35
CA GLN A 188 26.93 7.24 16.13
C GLN A 188 27.89 6.46 15.21
N ALA A 189 27.39 5.92 14.10
CA ALA A 189 28.22 5.22 13.12
C ALA A 189 29.23 6.18 12.45
N ASP A 190 28.83 7.42 12.16
CA ASP A 190 29.71 8.47 11.63
C ASP A 190 30.78 8.88 12.66
N LEU A 191 30.42 8.97 13.93
CA LEU A 191 31.39 9.23 15.00
C LEU A 191 32.41 8.09 15.11
N ILE A 192 31.96 6.83 15.02
CA ILE A 192 32.85 5.66 15.05
C ILE A 192 33.76 5.64 13.80
N SER A 193 33.23 5.95 12.62
CA SER A 193 34.02 5.95 11.38
C SER A 193 35.07 7.07 11.35
N SER A 194 34.75 8.24 11.92
CA SER A 194 35.68 9.38 12.02
C SER A 194 36.80 9.17 13.04
N GLN A 195 36.62 8.28 14.03
CA GLN A 195 37.68 7.88 14.97
C GLN A 195 38.66 6.86 14.38
N GLY A 196 38.47 6.46 13.11
CA GLY A 196 39.17 5.35 12.49
C GLY A 196 38.65 4.00 13.02
N PRO A 197 39.03 2.89 12.37
CA PRO A 197 38.70 1.58 12.93
C PRO A 197 39.26 1.51 14.35
N PRO A 198 38.50 1.00 15.33
CA PRO A 198 39.02 0.82 16.68
C PRO A 198 40.34 0.05 16.57
N ARG A 199 41.39 0.56 17.25
CA ARG A 199 42.66 -0.16 17.33
C ARG A 199 42.40 -1.46 18.07
N LEU A 200 42.18 -2.52 17.30
CA LEU A 200 42.04 -3.86 17.81
C LEU A 200 43.34 -4.20 18.54
N THR A 201 43.20 -4.79 19.73
CA THR A 201 44.33 -5.46 20.36
C THR A 201 44.76 -6.62 19.47
N LYS A 202 46.04 -7.01 19.53
CA LYS A 202 46.55 -8.19 18.78
C LYS A 202 45.71 -9.46 19.04
N LYS A 203 45.09 -9.55 20.22
CA LYS A 203 44.19 -10.63 20.59
C LYS A 203 42.88 -10.57 19.79
N GLU A 204 42.24 -9.40 19.73
CA GLU A 204 41.01 -9.20 18.96
C GLU A 204 41.25 -9.35 17.44
N GLU A 205 42.40 -8.92 16.92
CA GLU A 205 42.78 -9.17 15.52
C GLU A 205 42.91 -10.67 15.22
N ALA A 206 43.51 -11.43 16.14
CA ALA A 206 43.65 -12.88 16.01
C ALA A 206 42.30 -13.60 16.06
N GLU A 207 41.42 -13.21 16.99
CA GLU A 207 40.06 -13.75 17.11
C GLU A 207 39.21 -13.46 15.86
N ILE A 208 39.28 -12.24 15.31
CA ILE A 208 38.59 -11.88 14.05
C ILE A 208 39.14 -12.72 12.89
N LYS A 209 40.46 -12.87 12.79
CA LYS A 209 41.10 -13.67 11.73
C LYS A 209 40.69 -15.15 11.84
N GLU A 210 40.62 -15.69 13.05
CA GLU A 210 40.16 -17.06 13.33
C GLU A 210 38.68 -17.23 12.96
N PHE A 211 37.83 -16.27 13.32
CA PHE A 211 36.42 -16.28 12.93
C PHE A 211 36.24 -16.31 11.41
N TYR A 212 36.96 -15.46 10.66
CA TYR A 212 36.87 -15.45 9.20
C TYR A 212 37.42 -16.74 8.57
N LYS A 213 38.46 -17.34 9.15
CA LYS A 213 38.96 -18.66 8.74
C LYS A 213 37.88 -19.73 8.92
N LEU A 214 37.28 -19.83 10.10
CA LEU A 214 36.20 -20.77 10.40
C LEU A 214 34.98 -20.55 9.48
N ARG A 215 34.61 -19.29 9.24
CA ARG A 215 33.51 -18.95 8.34
C ARG A 215 33.77 -19.45 6.90
N ASN A 216 35.00 -19.30 6.41
CA ASN A 216 35.36 -19.78 5.08
C ASN A 216 35.37 -21.32 5.01
N GLU A 217 35.86 -21.99 6.05
CA GLU A 217 35.83 -23.46 6.17
C GLU A 217 34.38 -23.98 6.15
N VAL A 218 33.47 -23.36 6.93
CA VAL A 218 32.04 -23.68 6.92
C VAL A 218 31.40 -23.41 5.56
N GLY A 219 31.81 -22.34 4.86
CA GLY A 219 31.37 -22.04 3.51
C GLY A 219 31.79 -23.11 2.48
N SER A 220 33.03 -23.59 2.57
CA SER A 220 33.53 -24.70 1.75
C SER A 220 32.74 -25.98 2.00
N LEU A 221 32.60 -26.37 3.28
CA LEU A 221 31.84 -27.54 3.68
C LEU A 221 30.39 -27.49 3.18
N ARG A 222 29.73 -26.33 3.29
CA ARG A 222 28.37 -26.17 2.78
C ARG A 222 28.30 -26.38 1.27
N THR A 223 29.29 -25.88 0.53
CA THR A 223 29.37 -26.02 -0.92
C THR A 223 29.57 -27.48 -1.32
N GLU A 224 30.47 -28.18 -0.63
CA GLU A 224 30.71 -29.62 -0.80
C GLU A 224 29.46 -30.45 -0.52
N VAL A 225 28.78 -30.19 0.60
CA VAL A 225 27.54 -30.88 0.98
C VAL A 225 26.43 -30.63 -0.06
N CYS A 226 26.23 -29.38 -0.50
CA CYS A 226 25.26 -29.07 -1.54
C CYS A 226 25.58 -29.79 -2.87
N GLY A 227 26.87 -29.84 -3.26
CA GLY A 227 27.31 -30.55 -4.47
C GLY A 227 27.10 -32.06 -4.39
N ALA A 228 27.39 -32.67 -3.24
CA ALA A 228 27.14 -34.08 -2.98
C ALA A 228 25.62 -34.40 -3.04
N LEU A 229 24.79 -33.58 -2.40
CA LEU A 229 23.33 -33.75 -2.43
C LEU A 229 22.75 -33.59 -3.84
N ALA A 230 23.27 -32.66 -4.65
CA ALA A 230 22.88 -32.51 -6.05
C ALA A 230 23.26 -33.76 -6.88
N SER A 231 24.47 -34.29 -6.69
CA SER A 231 24.95 -35.49 -7.39
C SER A 231 24.12 -36.73 -7.06
N ILE A 232 23.73 -36.90 -5.79
CA ILE A 232 22.82 -37.97 -5.34
C ILE A 232 21.45 -37.84 -6.03
N ARG A 233 20.88 -36.63 -6.08
CA ARG A 233 19.58 -36.38 -6.74
C ARG A 233 19.60 -36.68 -8.23
N GLU A 234 20.75 -36.50 -8.89
CA GLU A 234 20.93 -36.79 -10.31
C GLU A 234 21.23 -38.28 -10.59
N GLY A 235 21.22 -39.15 -9.58
CA GLY A 235 21.48 -40.58 -9.75
C GLY A 235 22.93 -40.90 -10.14
N ARG A 236 23.86 -39.97 -9.94
CA ARG A 236 25.29 -40.18 -10.20
C ARG A 236 25.92 -40.87 -8.98
N GLU A 237 25.81 -42.20 -8.93
CA GLU A 237 26.54 -43.00 -7.94
C GLU A 237 28.03 -43.02 -8.28
N LYS A 238 28.76 -42.02 -7.75
CA LYS A 238 30.12 -42.16 -7.19
C LYS A 238 30.60 -40.78 -6.72
N VAL A 239 30.39 -40.49 -5.44
CA VAL A 239 31.14 -39.45 -4.75
C VAL A 239 32.37 -40.12 -4.16
N GLU A 240 33.46 -40.22 -4.92
CA GLU A 240 34.78 -40.57 -4.38
C GLU A 240 35.33 -39.34 -3.63
N GLY A 241 34.76 -39.06 -2.46
CA GLY A 241 35.23 -38.03 -1.56
C GLY A 241 35.83 -38.65 -0.31
N ARG A 242 37.14 -38.56 -0.12
CA ARG A 242 37.77 -38.81 1.18
C ARG A 242 37.31 -37.72 2.15
N MET A 243 36.24 -37.96 2.90
CA MET A 243 36.00 -37.24 4.15
C MET A 243 36.77 -37.96 5.26
N PRO A 244 37.89 -37.41 5.76
CA PRO A 244 38.54 -37.97 6.94
C PRO A 244 37.64 -37.74 8.16
N GLY A 245 37.02 -38.82 8.67
CA GLY A 245 36.49 -38.86 10.03
C GLY A 245 34.97 -38.81 10.22
N VAL A 246 34.14 -38.80 9.17
CA VAL A 246 32.67 -38.82 9.34
C VAL A 246 32.11 -40.19 8.91
N ARG A 247 31.86 -41.07 9.88
CA ARG A 247 30.97 -42.23 9.70
C ARG A 247 29.53 -41.73 9.85
N LEU A 248 28.79 -41.65 8.75
CA LEU A 248 27.33 -41.55 8.80
C LEU A 248 26.76 -42.94 9.13
N ILE A 249 25.97 -43.04 10.21
CA ILE A 249 25.05 -44.15 10.49
C ILE A 249 23.72 -43.80 9.81
#